data_AF-A0A0F6AER7-F1
#
_entry.id   AF-A0A0F6AER7-F1
#
_cell.length_a   1.000
_cell.length_b   1.000
_cell.length_c   1.000
_cell.angle_alpha   90.00
_cell.angle_beta   90.00
_cell.angle_gamma   90.00
#
_symmetry.space_group_name_H-M   'P 1'
#
loop_
_entity.id
_entity.type
_entity.pdbx_description
1 polymer ?
#
loop_
_entity_poly.entity_id
_entity_poly.type
_entity_poly.pdbx_seq_one_letter_code
_entity_poly.pdbx_strand_id
1 'polypeptide(L)'
;MGPNFDDGFVLFSVYQPIYQKELGMSQTDKIQPHWWSKTFAGIFAGFFLSLGLVGIFAWIGPTGLTEQITAEQRSWKTQFNMWMITPIWCLILSFVYLFKTGKQAWIYLGGGAVLSIAVVYALRSYL
;
A
#
# COMPACT_ATOMS: atom_id res chain seq x y z
N MET A 1 -30.68 -31.31 53.55
CA MET A 1 -31.35 -30.18 52.87
C MET A 1 -30.54 -29.87 51.62
N GLY A 2 -31.04 -30.18 50.43
CA GLY A 2 -30.42 -29.69 49.19
C GLY A 2 -30.78 -28.21 48.97
N PRO A 3 -29.99 -27.47 48.18
CA PRO A 3 -30.33 -26.09 47.81
C PRO A 3 -31.70 -26.06 47.11
N ASN A 4 -32.53 -25.09 47.49
CA ASN A 4 -33.89 -24.94 47.00
C ASN A 4 -33.83 -24.44 45.54
N PHE A 5 -34.82 -24.78 44.70
CA PHE A 5 -34.84 -24.36 43.29
C PHE A 5 -34.74 -22.84 43.12
N ASP A 6 -35.30 -22.10 44.09
CA ASP A 6 -35.26 -20.64 44.16
C ASP A 6 -33.84 -20.09 44.31
N ASP A 7 -32.94 -20.83 44.98
CA ASP A 7 -31.54 -20.42 45.17
C ASP A 7 -30.82 -20.35 43.83
N GLY A 8 -31.09 -21.29 42.91
CA GLY A 8 -30.50 -21.29 41.57
C GLY A 8 -30.92 -20.08 40.73
N PHE A 9 -32.19 -19.69 40.79
CA PHE A 9 -32.73 -18.53 40.08
C PHE A 9 -32.22 -17.21 40.66
N VAL A 10 -32.12 -17.11 42.00
CA VAL A 10 -31.57 -15.94 42.69
C VAL A 10 -30.08 -15.77 42.37
N LEU A 11 -29.29 -16.84 42.42
CA LEU A 11 -27.87 -16.78 42.05
C LEU A 11 -27.73 -16.39 40.57
N PHE A 12 -28.50 -16.99 39.66
CA PHE A 12 -28.48 -16.61 38.25
C PHE A 12 -28.84 -15.12 38.04
N SER A 13 -29.91 -14.62 38.65
CA SER A 13 -30.35 -13.22 38.54
C SER A 13 -29.34 -12.23 39.14
N VAL A 14 -28.66 -12.59 40.25
CA VAL A 14 -27.71 -11.72 40.94
C VAL A 14 -26.35 -11.71 40.22
N TYR A 15 -25.89 -12.85 39.71
CA TYR A 15 -24.59 -12.94 39.06
C TYR A 15 -24.63 -12.63 37.55
N GLN A 16 -25.77 -12.76 36.87
CA GLN A 16 -25.90 -12.44 35.44
C GLN A 16 -25.37 -11.04 35.06
N PRO A 17 -25.71 -9.93 35.77
CA PRO A 17 -25.13 -8.62 35.45
C PRO A 17 -23.62 -8.56 35.70
N ILE A 18 -23.09 -9.33 36.64
CA ILE A 18 -21.65 -9.41 36.95
C ILE A 18 -20.91 -10.15 35.82
N TYR A 19 -21.43 -11.31 35.39
CA TYR A 19 -20.89 -12.05 34.25
C TYR A 19 -20.97 -11.24 32.95
N GLN A 20 -22.06 -10.51 32.72
CA GLN A 20 -22.21 -9.66 31.53
C GLN A 20 -21.26 -8.46 31.54
N LYS A 21 -20.94 -7.92 32.71
CA LYS A 21 -19.97 -6.83 32.87
C LYS A 21 -18.54 -7.32 32.66
N GLU A 22 -18.18 -8.51 33.14
CA GLU A 22 -16.85 -9.11 32.91
C GLU A 22 -16.68 -9.61 31.45
N LEU A 23 -17.70 -10.24 30.87
CA LEU A 23 -17.70 -10.61 29.44
C LEU A 23 -17.79 -9.39 28.51
N GLY A 24 -18.32 -8.26 29.01
CA GLY A 24 -18.46 -7.00 28.29
C GLY A 24 -17.19 -6.15 28.21
N MET A 25 -16.12 -6.48 28.97
CA MET A 25 -14.85 -5.73 28.96
C MET A 25 -13.84 -6.21 27.92
N SER A 26 -14.14 -7.25 27.13
CA SER A 26 -13.36 -7.56 25.93
C SER A 26 -14.03 -6.97 24.70
N GLN A 27 -14.16 -5.64 24.67
CA GLN A 27 -14.15 -4.94 23.40
C GLN A 27 -12.74 -5.14 22.83
N THR A 28 -12.50 -6.32 22.25
CA THR A 28 -11.33 -6.62 21.44
C THR A 28 -11.12 -5.42 20.55
N ASP A 29 -9.99 -4.74 20.72
CA ASP A 29 -9.50 -3.76 19.76
C ASP A 29 -9.67 -4.38 18.39
N LYS A 30 -10.72 -3.95 17.67
CA LYS A 30 -11.05 -4.53 16.38
C LYS A 30 -9.81 -4.33 15.54
N ILE A 31 -9.09 -5.41 15.25
CA ILE A 31 -7.90 -5.40 14.40
C ILE A 31 -8.37 -4.87 13.06
N GLN A 32 -8.21 -3.56 12.84
CA GLN A 32 -8.67 -2.91 11.62
C GLN A 32 -7.81 -3.47 10.48
N PRO A 33 -8.41 -4.11 9.47
CA PRO A 33 -7.66 -4.66 8.35
C PRO A 33 -7.08 -3.55 7.48
N HIS A 34 -5.90 -3.05 7.85
CA HIS A 34 -5.19 -2.03 7.07
C HIS A 34 -4.62 -2.57 5.75
N TRP A 35 -4.68 -3.89 5.53
CA TRP A 35 -4.11 -4.55 4.36
C TRP A 35 -4.72 -4.03 3.05
N TRP A 36 -6.04 -3.85 2.99
CA TRP A 36 -6.71 -3.26 1.81
C TRP A 36 -6.15 -1.89 1.44
N SER A 37 -5.98 -1.01 2.43
CA SER A 37 -5.43 0.33 2.18
C SER A 37 -3.98 0.27 1.69
N LYS A 38 -3.18 -0.70 2.16
CA LYS A 38 -1.80 -0.88 1.69
C LYS A 38 -1.78 -1.41 0.25
N THR A 39 -2.64 -2.37 -0.07
CA THR A 39 -2.78 -2.91 -1.42
C THR A 39 -3.18 -1.82 -2.40
N PHE A 40 -4.19 -1.00 -2.09
CA PHE A 40 -4.58 0.12 -2.95
C PHE A 40 -3.47 1.17 -3.09
N ALA A 41 -2.73 1.48 -2.03
CA ALA A 41 -1.58 2.37 -2.12
C ALA A 41 -0.50 1.79 -3.06
N GLY A 42 -0.19 0.49 -2.95
CA GLY A 42 0.76 -0.18 -3.83
C GLY A 42 0.29 -0.27 -5.29
N ILE A 43 -1.01 -0.50 -5.51
CA ILE A 43 -1.59 -0.55 -6.85
C ILE A 43 -1.52 0.83 -7.49
N PHE A 44 -2.14 1.85 -6.88
CA PHE A 44 -2.25 3.17 -7.50
C PHE A 44 -0.97 3.98 -7.36
N ALA A 45 -0.57 4.31 -6.13
CA ALA A 45 0.62 5.14 -5.91
C ALA A 45 1.90 4.41 -6.33
N GLY A 46 1.99 3.10 -6.10
CA GLY A 46 3.12 2.30 -6.58
C GLY A 46 3.20 2.22 -8.10
N PHE A 47 2.08 2.15 -8.84
CA PHE A 47 2.10 2.18 -10.30
C PHE A 47 2.63 3.51 -10.83
N PHE A 48 2.13 4.65 -10.30
CA PHE A 48 2.62 5.97 -10.69
C PHE A 48 4.11 6.15 -10.34
N LEU A 49 4.55 5.64 -9.19
CA LEU A 49 5.96 5.64 -8.82
C LEU A 49 6.81 4.85 -9.83
N SER A 50 6.38 3.66 -10.25
CA SER A 50 7.07 2.87 -11.27
C SER A 50 7.17 3.62 -12.60
N LEU A 51 6.09 4.27 -13.04
CA LEU A 51 6.10 5.08 -14.26
C LEU A 51 7.09 6.25 -14.15
N GLY A 52 7.11 6.94 -13.02
CA GLY A 52 8.04 8.03 -12.77
C GLY A 52 9.50 7.56 -12.77
N LEU A 53 9.81 6.45 -12.08
CA LEU A 53 11.16 5.87 -12.04
C LEU A 53 11.66 5.44 -13.42
N VAL A 54 10.82 4.73 -14.18
CA VAL A 54 11.17 4.33 -15.56
C VAL A 54 11.26 5.55 -16.48
N GLY A 55 10.41 6.56 -16.28
CA GLY A 55 10.47 7.82 -17.01
C GLY A 55 11.78 8.60 -16.77
N ILE A 56 12.27 8.66 -15.53
CA ILE A 56 13.58 9.23 -15.19
C ILE A 56 14.68 8.45 -15.90
N PHE A 57 14.63 7.11 -15.84
CA PHE A 57 15.60 6.25 -16.52
C PHE A 57 15.59 6.44 -18.04
N ALA A 58 14.40 6.62 -18.63
CA ALA A 58 14.24 6.87 -20.05
C ALA A 58 14.85 8.21 -20.50
N TRP A 59 14.77 9.24 -19.65
CA TRP A 59 15.30 10.58 -19.93
C TRP A 59 16.79 10.75 -19.64
N ILE A 60 17.30 10.15 -18.55
CA ILE A 60 18.72 10.23 -18.14
C ILE A 60 19.59 9.19 -18.88
N GLY A 61 18.97 8.19 -19.52
CA GLY A 61 19.71 7.11 -20.19
C GLY A 61 20.68 7.60 -21.28
N PRO A 62 21.68 6.78 -21.66
CA PRO A 62 22.85 7.19 -22.48
C PRO A 62 22.57 7.76 -23.88
N THR A 63 21.31 7.80 -24.27
CA THR A 63 20.79 8.28 -25.56
C THR A 63 19.40 8.80 -25.21
N GLY A 64 19.30 10.09 -24.91
CA GLY A 64 18.03 10.74 -24.53
C GLY A 64 16.96 10.58 -25.62
N LEU A 65 15.69 10.84 -25.31
CA LEU A 65 14.61 10.76 -26.33
C LEU A 65 14.80 11.73 -27.51
N THR A 66 15.70 12.70 -27.37
CA THR A 66 15.97 13.79 -28.31
C THR A 66 17.05 13.46 -29.34
N GLU A 67 17.81 12.39 -29.17
CA GLU A 67 18.85 12.01 -30.13
C GLU A 67 18.25 11.28 -31.34
N GLN A 68 18.81 11.52 -32.53
CA GLN A 68 18.41 10.79 -33.74
C GLN A 68 18.91 9.34 -33.67
N ILE A 69 18.09 8.49 -33.06
CA ILE A 69 18.29 7.04 -32.99
C ILE A 69 17.57 6.31 -34.13
N THR A 70 18.19 5.24 -34.62
CA THR A 70 17.62 4.35 -35.65
C THR A 70 16.28 3.75 -35.18
N ALA A 71 15.37 3.46 -36.11
CA ALA A 71 14.04 2.90 -35.81
C ALA A 71 14.12 1.62 -34.95
N GLU A 72 15.11 0.76 -35.18
CA GLU A 72 15.35 -0.47 -34.43
C GLU A 72 15.77 -0.21 -32.97
N GLN A 73 16.59 0.82 -32.72
CA GLN A 73 17.02 1.16 -31.36
C GLN A 73 15.84 1.73 -30.54
N ARG A 74 14.93 2.46 -31.19
CA ARG A 74 13.73 3.02 -30.56
C ARG A 74 12.75 1.92 -30.13
N SER A 75 12.58 0.87 -30.92
CA SER A 75 11.68 -0.24 -30.58
C SER A 75 12.20 -1.02 -29.36
N TRP A 76 13.48 -1.40 -29.36
CA TRP A 76 14.11 -2.09 -28.23
C TRP A 76 14.04 -1.25 -26.94
N LYS A 77 14.34 0.05 -26.99
CA LYS A 77 14.22 0.96 -25.84
C LYS A 77 12.81 1.03 -25.28
N THR A 78 11.81 1.13 -26.17
CA THR A 78 10.40 1.22 -25.76
C THR A 78 9.96 -0.08 -25.10
N GLN A 79 10.32 -1.22 -25.70
CA GLN A 79 10.06 -2.53 -25.12
C GLN A 79 10.75 -2.68 -23.76
N PHE A 80 12.05 -2.38 -23.67
CA PHE A 80 12.79 -2.44 -22.42
C PHE A 80 12.12 -1.61 -21.33
N ASN A 81 11.74 -0.36 -21.62
CA ASN A 81 11.03 0.50 -20.66
C ASN A 81 9.67 -0.09 -20.25
N MET A 82 8.89 -0.60 -21.20
CA MET A 82 7.61 -1.27 -20.90
C MET A 82 7.81 -2.47 -19.97
N TRP A 83 8.78 -3.34 -20.29
CA TRP A 83 9.05 -4.56 -19.52
C TRP A 83 9.68 -4.28 -18.15
N MET A 84 10.33 -3.13 -17.95
CA MET A 84 10.88 -2.71 -16.66
C MET A 84 9.82 -2.20 -15.68
N ILE A 85 8.68 -1.67 -16.15
CA ILE A 85 7.61 -1.16 -15.28
C ILE A 85 7.05 -2.29 -14.40
N THR A 86 6.75 -3.44 -15.00
CA THR A 86 6.14 -4.61 -14.32
C THR A 86 6.97 -5.12 -13.13
N PRO A 87 8.27 -5.47 -13.26
CA PRO A 87 9.06 -5.98 -12.15
C PRO A 87 9.26 -4.94 -11.05
N ILE A 88 9.45 -3.66 -11.40
CA ILE A 88 9.55 -2.57 -10.41
C ILE A 88 8.24 -2.45 -9.64
N TRP A 89 7.11 -2.50 -10.34
CA TRP A 89 5.79 -2.39 -9.71
C TRP A 89 5.48 -3.59 -8.81
N CYS A 90 5.78 -4.82 -9.23
CA CYS A 90 5.65 -6.02 -8.41
C CYS A 90 6.52 -5.97 -7.14
N LEU A 91 7.73 -5.42 -7.26
CA LEU A 91 8.64 -5.23 -6.13
C LEU A 91 8.08 -4.20 -5.13
N ILE A 92 7.51 -3.09 -5.62
CA ILE A 92 6.81 -2.11 -4.77
C ILE A 92 5.59 -2.73 -4.09
N LEU A 93 4.78 -3.50 -4.82
CA LEU A 93 3.62 -4.23 -4.27
C LEU A 93 4.02 -5.21 -3.17
N SER A 94 5.20 -5.83 -3.29
CA SER A 94 5.74 -6.72 -2.25
C SER A 94 6.16 -5.94 -1.01
N PHE A 95 6.86 -4.81 -1.20
CA PHE A 95 7.34 -3.99 -0.09
C PHE A 95 6.27 -3.13 0.58
N VAL A 96 5.09 -2.94 -0.02
CA VAL A 96 4.02 -2.13 0.59
C VAL A 96 3.52 -2.70 1.92
N TYR A 97 3.69 -4.01 2.12
CA TYR A 97 3.31 -4.67 3.37
C TYR A 97 4.31 -4.42 4.51
N LEU A 98 5.51 -3.90 4.21
CA LEU A 98 6.53 -3.54 5.20
C LEU A 98 6.14 -2.27 5.99
N PHE A 99 5.25 -1.43 5.44
CA PHE A 99 4.73 -0.25 6.14
C PHE A 99 3.84 -0.65 7.32
N LYS A 100 3.94 0.06 8.45
CA LYS A 100 3.14 -0.24 9.65
C LYS A 100 1.65 0.06 9.43
N THR A 101 1.32 1.15 8.75
CA THR A 101 -0.07 1.60 8.52
C THR A 101 -0.35 1.92 7.05
N GLY A 102 -1.64 1.92 6.66
CA GLY A 102 -2.06 2.30 5.31
C GLY A 102 -1.75 3.77 4.97
N LYS A 103 -1.91 4.69 5.94
CA LYS A 103 -1.57 6.11 5.77
C LYS A 103 -0.08 6.28 5.47
N GLN A 104 0.78 5.52 6.16
CA GLN A 104 2.21 5.53 5.91
C GLN A 104 2.50 5.12 4.46
N ALA A 105 1.92 4.00 3.99
CA ALA A 105 2.11 3.53 2.61
C ALA A 105 1.71 4.61 1.58
N TRP A 106 0.59 5.30 1.78
CA TRP A 106 0.15 6.39 0.90
C TRP A 106 1.10 7.58 0.90
N ILE A 107 1.62 8.01 2.06
CA ILE A 107 2.54 9.15 2.14
C ILE A 107 3.86 8.83 1.44
N TYR A 108 4.45 7.65 1.70
CA TYR A 108 5.74 7.29 1.10
C TYR A 108 5.62 7.00 -0.40
N LEU A 109 4.66 6.17 -0.82
CA LEU A 109 4.48 5.84 -2.23
C LEU A 109 3.94 7.02 -3.02
N GLY A 110 2.96 7.75 -2.47
CA GLY A 110 2.38 8.92 -3.12
C GLY A 110 3.38 10.07 -3.20
N GLY A 111 4.11 10.35 -2.11
CA GLY A 111 5.18 11.35 -2.10
C GLY A 111 6.31 10.99 -3.08
N GLY A 112 6.71 9.71 -3.11
CA GLY A 112 7.67 9.22 -4.10
C GLY A 112 7.18 9.36 -5.54
N ALA A 113 5.91 9.04 -5.81
CA ALA A 113 5.32 9.18 -7.13
C ALA A 113 5.25 10.64 -7.61
N VAL A 114 4.81 11.55 -6.74
CA VAL A 114 4.78 12.98 -7.06
C VAL A 114 6.19 13.50 -7.31
N LEU A 115 7.16 13.13 -6.47
CA LEU A 115 8.56 13.52 -6.64
C LEU A 115 9.15 13.00 -7.95
N SER A 116 8.96 11.71 -8.27
CA SER A 116 9.51 11.12 -9.48
C SER A 116 8.92 11.74 -10.74
N ILE A 117 7.61 11.98 -10.76
CA ILE A 117 6.94 12.66 -11.88
C ILE A 117 7.41 14.12 -11.98
N ALA A 118 7.55 14.84 -10.87
CA ALA A 118 8.06 16.21 -10.85
C ALA A 118 9.49 16.28 -11.41
N VAL A 119 10.35 15.30 -11.10
CA VAL A 119 11.69 15.19 -11.68
C VAL A 119 11.61 14.96 -13.19
N VAL A 120 10.76 14.05 -13.68
CA VAL A 120 10.56 13.85 -15.13
C VAL A 120 10.10 15.14 -15.81
N TYR A 121 9.15 15.84 -15.20
CA TYR A 121 8.65 17.11 -15.73
C TYR A 121 9.75 18.17 -15.78
N ALA A 122 10.55 18.29 -14.71
CA ALA A 122 11.70 19.19 -14.68
C ALA A 122 12.72 18.84 -15.77
N LEU A 123 13.13 17.56 -15.88
CA LEU A 123 14.06 17.09 -16.92
C LEU A 123 13.55 17.44 -18.32
N ARG A 124 12.26 17.22 -18.58
CA ARG A 124 11.61 17.58 -19.84
C ARG A 124 11.55 19.09 -20.08
N SER A 125 11.53 19.91 -19.04
CA SER A 125 11.50 21.37 -19.19
C SER A 125 12.89 21.98 -19.44
N TYR A 126 13.96 21.29 -19.04
CA TYR A 126 15.34 21.77 -19.16
C TYR A 126 16.08 21.22 -20.40
N LEU A 127 15.59 20.15 -21.03
CA LEU A 127 16.19 19.46 -22.18
C LEU A 127 15.28 19.53 -23.42
#